data_AF-A0A327JBB6-F1
#
_entry.id   AF-A0A327JBB6-F1
#
_cell.length_a   1.000
_cell.length_b   1.000
_cell.length_c   1.000
_cell.angle_alpha   90.00
_cell.angle_beta   90.00
_cell.angle_gamma   90.00
#
_symmetry.space_group_name_H-M   'P 1'
#
loop_
_entity.id
_entity.type
_entity.pdbx_description
1 polymer ?
#
loop_
_entity_poly.entity_id
_entity_poly.type
_entity_poly.pdbx_seq_one_letter_code
_entity_poly.pdbx_strand_id
1 'polypeptide(L)'
;MPTEGFDYKTFANDLATQAQELIPAEFQPFQKTYVFNTIKNFASMSAEAVCNDPKLNFNIDQAMFLTQIIAEWSFHKSIDLIRSGILPDYWDAVMKKIAFTIFEIAKQTISQNVDQDEILKLVEHHVKKSYESAIEDLLKRNVIDADVQKRALEQSNIDKMMAEIQAEQEKQAAEQGNAQNTPAPSGVKDLKLATLALLLKNVEEDKVKAILTKFDDSDADEILQYIQMPDLNRKIDIRNTMKYLQEIRMNLPEAKQISPSKILSKMKVLTNKIGKEPLLRMVKQERSIVKDFVKKATIGECIDISPKVANIILQHLEEKIL
;
A
#
# COMPACT_ATOMS: atom_id res chain seq x y z
N MET A 1 -39.91 -8.60 -16.71
CA MET A 1 -38.56 -9.21 -16.74
C MET A 1 -38.05 -9.36 -15.31
N PRO A 2 -37.19 -10.34 -14.98
CA PRO A 2 -36.75 -10.59 -13.59
C PRO A 2 -35.95 -9.44 -12.95
N THR A 3 -35.51 -8.47 -13.74
CA THR A 3 -34.80 -7.23 -13.36
C THR A 3 -35.66 -5.96 -13.50
N GLU A 4 -36.96 -6.10 -13.80
CA GLU A 4 -37.86 -4.98 -14.04
C GLU A 4 -38.04 -4.14 -12.75
N GLY A 5 -37.63 -2.87 -12.80
CA GLY A 5 -37.65 -1.95 -11.65
C GLY A 5 -36.28 -1.67 -11.02
N PHE A 6 -35.20 -2.32 -11.46
CA PHE A 6 -33.86 -1.97 -10.99
C PHE A 6 -33.34 -0.70 -11.68
N ASP A 7 -33.32 0.43 -10.97
CA ASP A 7 -32.68 1.66 -11.43
C ASP A 7 -31.15 1.58 -11.27
N TYR A 8 -30.54 0.80 -12.15
CA TYR A 8 -29.11 0.54 -12.12
C TYR A 8 -28.25 1.79 -12.33
N LYS A 9 -28.76 2.83 -13.00
CA LYS A 9 -28.01 4.07 -13.24
C LYS A 9 -27.87 4.87 -11.95
N THR A 10 -28.96 4.99 -11.20
CA THR A 10 -28.95 5.62 -9.88
C THR A 10 -28.09 4.80 -8.92
N PHE A 11 -28.27 3.48 -8.88
CA PHE A 11 -27.48 2.59 -8.03
C PHE A 11 -25.96 2.71 -8.29
N ALA A 12 -25.53 2.66 -9.56
CA ALA A 12 -24.13 2.84 -9.92
C ALA A 12 -23.57 4.22 -9.53
N ASN A 13 -24.39 5.28 -9.64
CA ASN A 13 -24.01 6.61 -9.22
C ASN A 13 -23.86 6.72 -7.70
N ASP A 14 -24.75 6.08 -6.94
CA ASP A 14 -24.71 6.06 -5.48
C ASP A 14 -23.47 5.32 -4.99
N LEU A 15 -23.13 4.16 -5.58
CA LEU A 15 -21.90 3.44 -5.27
C LEU A 15 -20.65 4.30 -5.50
N ALA A 16 -20.57 5.00 -6.64
CA ALA A 16 -19.45 5.89 -6.94
C ALA A 16 -19.38 7.07 -5.96
N THR A 17 -20.52 7.61 -5.54
CA THR A 17 -20.62 8.71 -4.58
C THR A 17 -20.16 8.26 -3.19
N GLN A 18 -20.61 7.08 -2.73
CA GLN A 18 -20.17 6.49 -1.46
C GLN A 18 -18.65 6.24 -1.45
N ALA A 19 -18.10 5.77 -2.56
CA ALA A 19 -16.66 5.53 -2.68
C ALA A 19 -15.84 6.83 -2.69
N GLN A 20 -16.43 7.98 -3.03
CA GLN A 20 -15.73 9.26 -3.17
C GLN A 20 -15.06 9.70 -1.87
N GLU A 21 -15.70 9.45 -0.72
CA GLU A 21 -15.16 9.78 0.60
C GLU A 21 -13.97 8.90 1.00
N LEU A 22 -13.86 7.72 0.39
CA LEU A 22 -12.79 6.75 0.64
C LEU A 22 -11.59 6.95 -0.30
N ILE A 23 -11.69 7.81 -1.31
CA ILE A 23 -10.59 8.09 -2.22
C ILE A 23 -9.46 8.78 -1.44
N PRO A 24 -8.19 8.32 -1.57
CA PRO A 24 -7.09 8.88 -0.82
C PRO A 24 -6.95 10.40 -0.99
N ALA A 25 -6.75 11.11 0.12
CA ALA A 25 -6.72 12.57 0.15
C ALA A 25 -5.58 13.14 -0.71
N GLU A 26 -4.46 12.40 -0.80
CA GLU A 26 -3.26 12.75 -1.56
C GLU A 26 -3.43 12.73 -3.08
N PHE A 27 -4.55 12.20 -3.60
CA PHE A 27 -4.81 12.15 -5.03
C PHE A 27 -5.13 13.54 -5.58
N GLN A 28 -4.58 13.82 -6.78
CA GLN A 28 -4.88 15.02 -7.54
C GLN A 28 -6.35 15.02 -8.00
N PRO A 29 -6.94 16.19 -8.29
CA PRO A 29 -8.34 16.27 -8.72
C PRO A 29 -8.67 15.35 -9.89
N PHE A 30 -7.80 15.27 -10.91
CA PHE A 30 -8.04 14.40 -12.06
C PHE A 30 -8.00 12.90 -11.70
N GLN A 31 -7.18 12.50 -10.73
CA GLN A 31 -7.10 11.13 -10.21
C GLN A 31 -8.37 10.75 -9.45
N LYS A 32 -8.89 11.67 -8.61
CA LYS A 32 -10.16 11.48 -7.90
C LYS A 32 -11.32 11.33 -8.88
N THR A 33 -11.38 12.21 -9.88
CA THR A 33 -12.38 12.13 -10.97
C THR A 33 -12.25 10.83 -11.76
N TYR A 34 -11.03 10.37 -12.03
CA TYR A 34 -10.78 9.10 -12.71
C TYR A 34 -11.38 7.92 -11.94
N VAL A 35 -11.05 7.79 -10.65
CA VAL A 35 -11.58 6.71 -9.79
C VAL A 35 -13.10 6.74 -9.76
N PHE A 36 -13.70 7.90 -9.51
CA PHE A 36 -15.16 8.07 -9.49
C PHE A 36 -15.82 7.63 -10.80
N ASN A 37 -15.33 8.13 -11.94
CA ASN A 37 -15.88 7.80 -13.25
C ASN A 37 -15.69 6.33 -13.59
N THR A 38 -14.57 5.72 -13.19
CA THR A 38 -14.28 4.31 -13.42
C THR A 38 -15.32 3.42 -12.73
N ILE A 39 -15.61 3.69 -11.46
CA ILE A 39 -16.63 2.97 -10.68
C ILE A 39 -18.00 3.14 -11.34
N LYS A 40 -18.41 4.39 -11.56
CA LYS A 40 -19.73 4.72 -12.12
C LYS A 40 -19.94 4.06 -13.48
N ASN A 41 -18.96 4.15 -14.37
CA ASN A 41 -19.06 3.63 -15.73
C ASN A 41 -19.13 2.09 -15.74
N PHE A 42 -18.24 1.40 -15.04
CA PHE A 42 -18.27 -0.06 -15.05
C PHE A 42 -19.45 -0.65 -14.30
N ALA A 43 -19.86 -0.06 -13.17
CA ALA A 43 -21.07 -0.46 -12.48
C ALA A 43 -22.31 -0.26 -13.38
N SER A 44 -22.43 0.89 -14.06
CA SER A 44 -23.54 1.13 -14.98
C SER A 44 -23.55 0.16 -16.16
N MET A 45 -22.39 -0.04 -16.82
CA MET A 45 -22.28 -0.91 -17.99
C MET A 45 -22.57 -2.38 -17.66
N SER A 46 -22.08 -2.85 -16.51
CA SER A 46 -22.31 -4.24 -16.08
C SER A 46 -23.76 -4.50 -15.72
N ALA A 47 -24.37 -3.58 -14.97
CA ALA A 47 -25.78 -3.68 -14.63
C ALA A 47 -26.67 -3.59 -15.88
N GLU A 48 -26.35 -2.70 -16.82
CA GLU A 48 -27.03 -2.60 -18.11
C GLU A 48 -26.92 -3.92 -18.90
N ALA A 49 -25.72 -4.52 -18.96
CA ALA A 49 -25.50 -5.78 -19.65
C ALA A 49 -26.32 -6.93 -19.04
N VAL A 50 -26.43 -6.99 -17.70
CA VAL A 50 -27.26 -7.99 -17.02
C VAL A 50 -28.74 -7.75 -17.26
N CYS A 51 -29.20 -6.49 -17.15
CA CYS A 51 -30.61 -6.15 -17.30
C CYS A 51 -31.11 -6.35 -18.73
N ASN A 52 -30.24 -6.14 -19.72
CA ASN A 52 -30.56 -6.23 -21.14
C ASN A 52 -30.33 -7.61 -21.75
N ASP A 53 -29.84 -8.61 -20.99
CA ASP A 53 -29.71 -9.99 -21.45
C ASP A 53 -30.74 -10.91 -20.78
N PRO A 54 -31.89 -11.19 -21.44
CA PRO A 54 -32.94 -12.02 -20.89
C PRO A 54 -32.50 -13.47 -20.65
N LYS A 55 -31.39 -13.93 -21.28
CA LYS A 55 -30.91 -15.31 -21.15
C LYS A 55 -30.24 -15.58 -19.81
N LEU A 56 -29.75 -14.54 -19.14
CA LEU A 56 -29.12 -14.66 -17.83
C LEU A 56 -30.15 -14.98 -16.75
N ASN A 57 -31.39 -14.48 -16.91
CA ASN A 57 -32.50 -14.68 -15.96
C ASN A 57 -32.13 -14.32 -14.51
N PHE A 58 -31.27 -13.32 -14.32
CA PHE A 58 -30.86 -12.85 -12.99
C PHE A 58 -32.01 -12.10 -12.33
N ASN A 59 -32.22 -12.33 -11.03
CA ASN A 59 -33.10 -11.48 -10.24
C ASN A 59 -32.40 -10.15 -9.87
N ILE A 60 -33.16 -9.23 -9.27
CA ILE A 60 -32.64 -7.90 -8.87
C ILE A 60 -31.45 -8.04 -7.91
N ASP A 61 -31.53 -8.92 -6.90
CA ASP A 61 -30.46 -9.09 -5.92
C ASP A 61 -29.15 -9.58 -6.56
N GLN A 62 -29.24 -10.50 -7.52
CA GLN A 62 -28.10 -11.00 -8.29
C GLN A 62 -27.50 -9.92 -9.19
N ALA A 63 -28.34 -9.11 -9.83
CA ALA A 63 -27.88 -7.98 -10.64
C ALA A 63 -27.19 -6.91 -9.77
N MET A 64 -27.77 -6.58 -8.61
CA MET A 64 -27.17 -5.66 -7.63
C MET A 64 -25.85 -6.18 -7.10
N PHE A 65 -25.78 -7.46 -6.72
CA PHE A 65 -24.58 -8.10 -6.21
C PHE A 65 -23.43 -8.06 -7.23
N LEU A 66 -23.68 -8.45 -8.48
CA LEU A 66 -22.67 -8.37 -9.55
C LEU A 66 -22.19 -6.92 -9.76
N THR A 67 -23.12 -5.98 -9.75
CA THR A 67 -22.82 -4.54 -9.92
C THR A 67 -21.92 -4.03 -8.78
N GLN A 68 -22.19 -4.44 -7.53
CA GLN A 68 -21.36 -4.12 -6.38
C GLN A 68 -19.95 -4.70 -6.48
N ILE A 69 -19.81 -5.98 -6.83
CA ILE A 69 -18.50 -6.61 -7.00
C ILE A 69 -17.65 -5.81 -7.99
N ILE A 70 -18.23 -5.44 -9.13
CA ILE A 70 -17.52 -4.65 -10.15
C ILE A 70 -17.15 -3.27 -9.62
N ALA A 71 -18.05 -2.60 -8.92
CA ALA A 71 -17.79 -1.27 -8.35
C ALA A 71 -16.63 -1.30 -7.34
N GLU A 72 -16.65 -2.23 -6.39
CA GLU A 72 -15.64 -2.35 -5.32
C GLU A 72 -14.26 -2.69 -5.88
N TRP A 73 -14.17 -3.70 -6.75
CA TRP A 73 -12.90 -4.05 -7.37
C TRP A 73 -12.38 -2.95 -8.30
N SER A 74 -13.27 -2.23 -8.99
CA SER A 74 -12.88 -1.08 -9.82
C SER A 74 -12.30 0.06 -8.98
N PHE A 75 -12.86 0.31 -7.80
CA PHE A 75 -12.31 1.25 -6.82
C PHE A 75 -10.90 0.84 -6.40
N HIS A 76 -10.72 -0.38 -5.90
CA HIS A 76 -9.41 -0.84 -5.44
C HIS A 76 -8.36 -0.83 -6.55
N LYS A 77 -8.69 -1.35 -7.74
CA LYS A 77 -7.70 -1.46 -8.84
C LYS A 77 -7.39 -0.12 -9.50
N SER A 78 -8.31 0.83 -9.53
CA SER A 78 -8.00 2.19 -9.98
C SER A 78 -7.02 2.88 -9.03
N ILE A 79 -7.16 2.69 -7.70
CA ILE A 79 -6.19 3.18 -6.71
C ILE A 79 -4.82 2.52 -6.88
N ASP A 80 -4.78 1.19 -7.03
CA ASP A 80 -3.54 0.44 -7.24
C ASP A 80 -2.80 0.93 -8.50
N LEU A 81 -3.52 1.14 -9.60
CA LEU A 81 -2.97 1.69 -10.84
C LEU A 81 -2.37 3.07 -10.65
N ILE A 82 -3.08 3.98 -9.99
CA ILE A 82 -2.58 5.34 -9.73
C ILE A 82 -1.31 5.29 -8.87
N ARG A 83 -1.30 4.47 -7.81
CA ARG A 83 -0.15 4.35 -6.89
C ARG A 83 1.06 3.64 -7.51
N SER A 84 0.84 2.76 -8.48
CA SER A 84 1.94 2.06 -9.16
C SER A 84 2.87 3.00 -9.95
N GLY A 85 2.34 4.16 -10.37
CA GLY A 85 3.04 5.12 -11.22
C GLY A 85 2.89 4.84 -12.72
N ILE A 86 1.99 3.94 -13.12
CA ILE A 86 1.59 3.77 -14.52
C ILE A 86 0.97 5.08 -15.03
N LEU A 87 1.27 5.47 -16.27
CA LEU A 87 0.76 6.70 -16.84
C LEU A 87 -0.76 6.62 -17.14
N PRO A 88 -1.50 7.74 -17.03
CA PRO A 88 -2.95 7.78 -17.23
C PRO A 88 -3.45 7.18 -18.55
N ASP A 89 -2.66 7.33 -19.62
CA ASP A 89 -2.98 6.85 -20.97
C ASP A 89 -3.22 5.33 -21.03
N TYR A 90 -2.71 4.58 -20.05
CA TYR A 90 -2.82 3.12 -19.99
C TYR A 90 -3.83 2.62 -18.94
N TRP A 91 -4.33 3.50 -18.07
CA TRP A 91 -5.23 3.08 -16.98
C TRP A 91 -6.50 2.43 -17.52
N ASP A 92 -7.14 3.04 -18.52
CA ASP A 92 -8.37 2.51 -19.10
C ASP A 92 -8.20 1.14 -19.75
N ALA A 93 -7.08 0.92 -20.44
CA ALA A 93 -6.82 -0.37 -21.08
C ALA A 93 -6.70 -1.49 -20.04
N VAL A 94 -5.98 -1.23 -18.94
CA VAL A 94 -5.83 -2.19 -17.84
C VAL A 94 -7.15 -2.38 -17.10
N MET A 95 -7.83 -1.30 -16.75
CA MET A 95 -9.10 -1.33 -16.04
C MET A 95 -10.20 -2.06 -16.83
N LYS A 96 -10.29 -1.86 -18.14
CA LYS A 96 -11.25 -2.59 -18.99
C LYS A 96 -11.00 -4.11 -18.98
N LYS A 97 -9.73 -4.55 -19.01
CA LYS A 97 -9.37 -5.97 -18.94
C LYS A 97 -9.80 -6.58 -17.60
N ILE A 98 -9.60 -5.86 -16.51
CA ILE A 98 -10.02 -6.27 -15.16
C ILE A 98 -11.53 -6.29 -15.04
N ALA A 99 -12.23 -5.20 -15.40
CA ALA A 99 -13.67 -5.08 -15.32
C ALA A 99 -14.38 -6.19 -16.11
N PHE A 100 -13.88 -6.49 -17.32
CA PHE A 100 -14.37 -7.61 -18.12
C PHE A 100 -14.17 -8.96 -17.43
N THR A 101 -13.00 -9.17 -16.80
CA THR A 101 -12.71 -10.40 -16.06
C THR A 101 -13.67 -10.58 -14.89
N ILE A 102 -13.90 -9.54 -14.09
CA ILE A 102 -14.85 -9.57 -12.97
C ILE A 102 -16.24 -9.91 -13.47
N PHE A 103 -16.69 -9.21 -14.52
CA PHE A 103 -18.01 -9.40 -15.10
C PHE A 103 -18.23 -10.84 -15.57
N GLU A 104 -17.32 -11.40 -16.36
CA GLU A 104 -17.48 -12.76 -16.88
C GLU A 104 -17.48 -13.81 -15.77
N ILE A 105 -16.55 -13.70 -14.81
CA ILE A 105 -16.46 -14.67 -13.70
C ILE A 105 -17.69 -14.57 -12.81
N ALA A 106 -18.06 -13.37 -12.34
CA ALA A 106 -19.22 -13.19 -11.49
C ALA A 106 -20.52 -13.62 -12.19
N LYS A 107 -20.69 -13.27 -13.48
CA LYS A 107 -21.83 -13.71 -14.28
C LYS A 107 -21.91 -15.23 -14.36
N GLN A 108 -20.79 -15.89 -14.64
CA GLN A 108 -20.75 -17.35 -14.76
C GLN A 108 -21.08 -18.04 -13.43
N THR A 109 -20.47 -17.60 -12.34
CA THR A 109 -20.63 -18.24 -11.02
C THR A 109 -22.00 -17.99 -10.41
N ILE A 110 -22.58 -16.79 -10.60
CA ILE A 110 -23.96 -16.50 -10.21
C ILE A 110 -24.95 -17.38 -11.00
N SER A 111 -24.73 -17.54 -12.31
CA SER A 111 -25.56 -18.42 -13.16
C SER A 111 -25.50 -19.88 -12.71
N GLN A 112 -24.38 -20.28 -12.09
CA GLN A 112 -24.17 -21.63 -11.55
C GLN A 112 -24.68 -21.78 -10.10
N ASN A 113 -25.27 -20.72 -9.51
CA ASN A 113 -25.72 -20.66 -8.12
C ASN A 113 -24.60 -21.03 -7.12
N VAL A 114 -23.36 -20.61 -7.42
CA VAL A 114 -22.24 -20.71 -6.49
C VAL A 114 -22.50 -19.82 -5.28
N ASP A 115 -22.00 -20.22 -4.11
CA ASP A 115 -22.11 -19.42 -2.89
C ASP A 115 -21.38 -18.06 -3.00
N GLN A 116 -21.92 -17.02 -2.37
CA GLN A 116 -21.38 -15.65 -2.48
C GLN A 116 -19.91 -15.56 -2.05
N ASP A 117 -19.50 -16.24 -0.97
CA ASP A 117 -18.12 -16.19 -0.50
C ASP A 117 -17.16 -16.87 -1.48
N GLU A 118 -17.61 -17.95 -2.13
CA GLU A 118 -16.85 -18.64 -3.16
C GLU A 118 -16.76 -17.81 -4.45
N ILE A 119 -17.84 -17.10 -4.83
CA ILE A 119 -17.83 -16.14 -5.94
C ILE A 119 -16.75 -15.07 -5.71
N LEU A 120 -16.70 -14.48 -4.52
CA LEU A 120 -15.72 -13.43 -4.20
C LEU A 120 -14.28 -13.95 -4.30
N LYS A 121 -14.00 -15.15 -3.79
CA LYS A 121 -12.67 -15.80 -3.92
C LYS A 121 -12.27 -16.06 -5.37
N LEU A 122 -13.20 -16.54 -6.18
CA LEU A 122 -12.95 -16.78 -7.60
C LEU A 122 -12.70 -15.47 -8.36
N VAL A 123 -13.51 -14.45 -8.10
CA VAL A 123 -13.31 -13.11 -8.67
C VAL A 123 -11.94 -12.57 -8.29
N GLU A 124 -11.57 -12.62 -7.00
CA GLU A 124 -10.27 -12.18 -6.51
C GLU A 124 -9.10 -12.86 -7.25
N HIS A 125 -9.13 -14.19 -7.31
CA HIS A 125 -8.10 -14.98 -7.99
C HIS A 125 -7.94 -14.55 -9.46
N HIS A 126 -9.06 -14.42 -10.18
CA HIS A 126 -9.05 -14.06 -11.59
C HIS A 126 -8.68 -12.59 -11.83
N VAL A 127 -9.10 -11.67 -10.96
CA VAL A 127 -8.72 -10.25 -11.01
C VAL A 127 -7.22 -10.11 -10.85
N LYS A 128 -6.63 -10.80 -9.85
CA LYS A 128 -5.18 -10.78 -9.61
C LYS A 128 -4.41 -11.24 -10.84
N LYS A 129 -4.78 -12.39 -11.39
CA LYS A 129 -4.15 -12.93 -12.61
C LYS A 129 -4.31 -12.01 -13.82
N SER A 130 -5.49 -11.40 -13.97
CA SER A 130 -5.78 -10.46 -15.06
C SER A 130 -4.95 -9.18 -14.95
N TYR A 131 -4.81 -8.64 -13.72
CA TYR A 131 -3.97 -7.50 -13.42
C TYR A 131 -2.50 -7.81 -13.69
N GLU A 132 -1.96 -8.91 -13.13
CA GLU A 132 -0.58 -9.36 -13.35
C GLU A 132 -0.27 -9.47 -14.85
N SER A 133 -1.15 -10.14 -15.60
CA SER A 133 -1.02 -10.24 -17.05
C SER A 133 -1.06 -8.88 -17.74
N ALA A 134 -1.93 -7.95 -17.32
CA ALA A 134 -1.98 -6.60 -17.89
C ALA A 134 -0.68 -5.82 -17.66
N ILE A 135 -0.10 -5.92 -16.46
CA ILE A 135 1.16 -5.25 -16.12
C ILE A 135 2.32 -5.87 -16.91
N GLU A 136 2.37 -7.20 -17.03
CA GLU A 136 3.35 -7.89 -17.88
C GLU A 136 3.26 -7.46 -19.35
N ASP A 137 2.05 -7.28 -19.89
CA ASP A 137 1.85 -6.81 -21.25
C ASP A 137 2.39 -5.38 -21.45
N LEU A 138 2.24 -4.51 -20.45
CA LEU A 138 2.82 -3.17 -20.47
C LEU A 138 4.36 -3.20 -20.42
N LEU A 139 4.94 -4.09 -19.61
CA LEU A 139 6.39 -4.27 -19.57
C LEU A 139 6.93 -4.77 -20.91
N LYS A 140 6.30 -5.81 -21.49
CA LYS A 140 6.70 -6.39 -22.79
C LYS A 140 6.67 -5.36 -23.93
N ARG A 141 5.77 -4.38 -23.84
CA ARG A 141 5.66 -3.28 -24.80
C ARG A 141 6.62 -2.12 -24.51
N ASN A 142 7.50 -2.24 -23.51
CA ASN A 142 8.38 -1.18 -23.01
C ASN A 142 7.63 0.11 -22.62
N VAL A 143 6.38 -0.02 -22.18
CA VAL A 143 5.57 1.12 -21.69
C VAL A 143 5.94 1.48 -20.26
N ILE A 144 6.30 0.47 -19.47
CA ILE A 144 6.72 0.61 -18.07
C ILE A 144 8.07 -0.08 -17.87
N ASP A 145 8.81 0.34 -16.84
CA ASP A 145 10.04 -0.32 -16.42
C ASP A 145 9.79 -1.39 -15.35
N ALA A 146 10.83 -2.14 -15.01
CA ALA A 146 10.78 -3.20 -14.01
C ALA A 146 10.44 -2.69 -12.60
N ASP A 147 10.81 -1.44 -12.26
CA ASP A 147 10.50 -0.85 -10.96
C ASP A 147 9.02 -0.47 -10.85
N VAL A 148 8.42 0.06 -11.92
CA VAL A 148 6.98 0.32 -12.04
C VAL A 148 6.21 -0.99 -11.97
N GLN A 149 6.65 -2.03 -12.70
CA GLN A 149 6.04 -3.36 -12.61
C GLN A 149 6.08 -3.88 -11.17
N LYS A 150 7.24 -3.83 -10.52
CA LYS A 150 7.40 -4.30 -9.14
C LYS A 150 6.45 -3.57 -8.20
N ARG A 151 6.39 -2.24 -8.27
CA ARG A 151 5.43 -1.45 -7.45
C ARG A 151 3.99 -1.82 -7.74
N ALA A 152 3.59 -1.97 -9.01
CA ALA A 152 2.25 -2.38 -9.39
C ALA A 152 1.87 -3.73 -8.76
N LEU A 153 2.76 -4.72 -8.89
CA LEU A 153 2.54 -6.06 -8.37
C LEU A 153 2.59 -6.13 -6.84
N GLU A 154 3.42 -5.31 -6.18
CA GLU A 154 3.51 -5.23 -4.72
C GLU A 154 2.26 -4.60 -4.10
N GLN A 155 1.69 -3.55 -4.71
CA GLN A 155 0.43 -2.96 -4.23
C GLN A 155 -0.73 -3.96 -4.28
N SER A 156 -0.74 -4.84 -5.27
CA SER A 156 -1.74 -5.93 -5.39
C SER A 156 -1.43 -7.17 -4.56
N ASN A 157 -0.25 -7.26 -3.94
CA ASN A 157 0.20 -8.45 -3.20
C ASN A 157 0.38 -8.15 -1.71
N ILE A 158 -0.73 -7.89 -1.04
CA ILE A 158 -0.83 -8.18 0.41
C ILE A 158 -0.76 -9.71 0.62
N ASP A 159 -1.16 -10.50 -0.38
CA ASP A 159 -1.13 -11.96 -0.35
C ASP A 159 0.25 -12.60 -0.52
N LYS A 160 1.24 -12.01 -1.22
CA LYS A 160 2.55 -12.69 -1.33
C LYS A 160 3.21 -12.82 0.02
N MET A 161 3.03 -11.83 0.88
CA MET A 161 3.44 -11.92 2.27
C MET A 161 2.68 -13.02 3.01
N MET A 162 1.36 -13.15 2.79
CA MET A 162 0.54 -14.20 3.41
C MET A 162 0.87 -15.62 2.89
N ALA A 163 1.10 -15.77 1.59
CA ALA A 163 1.42 -17.03 0.92
C ALA A 163 2.88 -17.47 1.13
N GLU A 164 3.83 -16.55 1.23
CA GLU A 164 5.20 -16.86 1.68
C GLU A 164 5.20 -17.27 3.16
N ILE A 165 4.41 -16.61 4.00
CA ILE A 165 4.19 -17.02 5.40
C ILE A 165 3.55 -18.43 5.44
N GLN A 166 2.59 -18.74 4.57
CA GLN A 166 1.92 -20.04 4.55
C GLN A 166 2.81 -21.16 3.98
N ALA A 167 3.62 -20.86 2.96
CA ALA A 167 4.59 -21.79 2.37
C ALA A 167 5.80 -22.04 3.31
N GLU A 168 6.22 -21.06 4.10
CA GLU A 168 7.19 -21.27 5.20
C GLU A 168 6.57 -22.06 6.36
N GLN A 169 5.28 -21.86 6.66
CA GLN A 169 4.56 -22.61 7.68
C GLN A 169 4.40 -24.10 7.32
N GLU A 170 4.17 -24.45 6.05
CA GLU A 170 4.09 -25.86 5.61
C GLU A 170 5.46 -26.56 5.60
N LYS A 171 6.54 -25.84 5.27
CA LYS A 171 7.91 -26.39 5.37
C LYS A 171 8.37 -26.57 6.83
N GLN A 172 7.94 -25.71 7.75
CA GLN A 172 8.30 -25.80 9.18
C GLN A 172 7.37 -26.70 10.00
N ALA A 173 6.17 -27.03 9.51
CA ALA A 173 5.25 -27.97 10.16
C ALA A 173 5.71 -29.45 10.06
N ALA A 174 6.63 -29.77 9.13
CA ALA A 174 7.16 -31.12 8.98
C ALA A 174 8.27 -31.46 9.99
N GLU A 175 8.85 -30.48 10.72
CA GLU A 175 10.06 -30.74 11.51
C GLU A 175 9.94 -30.65 13.04
N GLN A 176 8.93 -30.03 13.65
CA GLN A 176 8.91 -29.95 15.12
C GLN A 176 7.51 -30.07 15.74
N GLY A 177 7.12 -31.33 15.97
CA GLY A 177 6.11 -31.67 16.97
C GLY A 177 6.72 -31.63 18.38
N ASN A 178 6.50 -30.52 19.10
CA ASN A 178 6.32 -30.42 20.56
C ASN A 178 6.67 -29.00 21.02
N ALA A 179 5.71 -28.23 21.52
CA ALA A 179 5.97 -27.25 22.58
C ALA A 179 4.69 -26.82 23.31
N GLN A 180 4.83 -26.72 24.63
CA GLN A 180 3.85 -26.46 25.69
C GLN A 180 2.77 -25.38 25.48
N ASN A 181 1.63 -25.65 26.13
CA ASN A 181 0.54 -24.73 26.48
C ASN A 181 1.03 -23.46 27.21
N THR A 182 1.30 -22.41 26.46
CA THR A 182 1.17 -21.02 26.94
C THR A 182 -0.20 -20.51 26.47
N PRO A 183 -1.05 -19.96 27.35
CA PRO A 183 -2.35 -19.45 26.97
C PRO A 183 -2.19 -18.31 25.95
N ALA A 184 -3.03 -18.33 24.92
CA ALA A 184 -3.03 -17.30 23.89
C ALA A 184 -3.46 -15.94 24.47
N PRO A 185 -2.90 -14.82 23.99
CA PRO A 185 -3.32 -13.49 24.41
C PRO A 185 -4.78 -13.24 24.04
N SER A 186 -5.64 -12.99 25.03
CA SER A 186 -7.09 -12.84 24.85
C SER A 186 -7.64 -11.46 25.22
N GLY A 187 -6.88 -10.65 25.97
CA GLY A 187 -7.26 -9.29 26.36
C GLY A 187 -6.88 -8.24 25.31
N VAL A 188 -7.64 -7.13 25.24
CA VAL A 188 -7.36 -5.99 24.32
C VAL A 188 -5.96 -5.40 24.54
N LYS A 189 -5.52 -5.32 25.81
CA LYS A 189 -4.17 -4.84 26.17
C LYS A 189 -3.11 -5.84 25.70
N ASP A 190 -3.28 -7.11 26.03
CA ASP A 190 -2.40 -8.22 25.65
C ASP A 190 -2.22 -8.30 24.13
N LEU A 191 -3.31 -8.14 23.36
CA LEU A 191 -3.27 -8.12 21.90
C LEU A 191 -2.48 -6.93 21.35
N LYS A 192 -2.56 -5.75 21.98
CA LYS A 192 -1.75 -4.57 21.59
C LYS A 192 -0.27 -4.77 21.90
N LEU A 193 0.06 -5.33 23.07
CA LEU A 193 1.44 -5.64 23.46
C LEU A 193 2.03 -6.75 22.58
N ALA A 194 1.25 -7.77 22.28
CA ALA A 194 1.62 -8.84 21.37
C ALA A 194 1.82 -8.32 19.93
N THR A 195 0.95 -7.41 19.45
CA THR A 195 1.12 -6.74 18.15
C THR A 195 2.39 -5.89 18.11
N LEU A 196 2.71 -5.17 19.19
CA LEU A 196 3.96 -4.43 19.30
C LEU A 196 5.17 -5.35 19.32
N ALA A 197 5.10 -6.47 20.05
CA ALA A 197 6.15 -7.49 20.08
C ALA A 197 6.45 -8.06 18.68
N LEU A 198 5.42 -8.28 17.84
CA LEU A 198 5.59 -8.70 16.44
C LEU A 198 6.42 -7.70 15.63
N LEU A 199 6.22 -6.39 15.85
CA LEU A 199 7.01 -5.35 15.19
C LEU A 199 8.46 -5.35 15.69
N LEU A 200 8.64 -5.47 17.00
CA LEU A 200 9.95 -5.38 17.65
C LEU A 200 10.83 -6.62 17.37
N LYS A 201 10.25 -7.77 17.01
CA LYS A 201 10.99 -8.98 16.64
C LYS A 201 11.93 -8.79 15.44
N ASN A 202 11.63 -7.82 14.57
CA ASN A 202 12.44 -7.48 13.40
C ASN A 202 13.36 -6.26 13.62
N VAL A 203 13.45 -5.78 14.87
CA VAL A 203 14.27 -4.62 15.27
C VAL A 203 15.50 -5.11 16.02
N GLU A 204 16.65 -4.47 15.81
CA GLU A 204 17.89 -4.77 16.54
C GLU A 204 17.70 -4.67 18.06
N GLU A 205 18.27 -5.62 18.81
CA GLU A 205 18.08 -5.73 20.27
C GLU A 205 18.34 -4.43 21.04
N ASP A 206 19.37 -3.66 20.66
CA ASP A 206 19.71 -2.40 21.33
C ASP A 206 18.60 -1.35 21.18
N LYS A 207 17.94 -1.32 20.03
CA LYS A 207 16.80 -0.43 19.76
C LYS A 207 15.55 -0.93 20.49
N VAL A 208 15.34 -2.25 20.56
CA VAL A 208 14.26 -2.85 21.34
C VAL A 208 14.39 -2.48 22.81
N LYS A 209 15.58 -2.64 23.41
CA LYS A 209 15.85 -2.24 24.80
C LYS A 209 15.57 -0.74 25.02
N ALA A 210 16.02 0.13 24.11
CA ALA A 210 15.74 1.55 24.19
C ALA A 210 14.24 1.88 24.14
N ILE A 211 13.47 1.16 23.32
CA ILE A 211 12.00 1.30 23.25
C ILE A 211 11.34 0.80 24.53
N LEU A 212 11.74 -0.36 25.05
CA LEU A 212 11.18 -0.95 26.27
C LEU A 212 11.40 -0.08 27.51
N THR A 213 12.47 0.73 27.57
CA THR A 213 12.68 1.71 28.67
C THR A 213 11.60 2.80 28.77
N LYS A 214 10.70 2.90 27.78
CA LYS A 214 9.57 3.84 27.76
C LYS A 214 8.25 3.23 28.25
N PHE A 215 8.24 1.93 28.52
CA PHE A 215 7.11 1.21 29.10
C PHE A 215 7.33 1.04 30.60
N ASP A 216 6.27 0.71 31.34
CA ASP A 216 6.43 0.23 32.71
C ASP A 216 7.02 -1.19 32.71
N ASP A 217 7.59 -1.60 33.85
CA ASP A 217 8.31 -2.88 33.96
C ASP A 217 7.40 -4.08 33.65
N SER A 218 6.11 -3.98 33.98
CA SER A 218 5.13 -5.05 33.73
C SER A 218 4.87 -5.23 32.24
N ASP A 219 4.63 -4.14 31.50
CA ASP A 219 4.35 -4.18 30.07
C ASP A 219 5.62 -4.52 29.28
N ALA A 220 6.79 -4.04 29.73
CA ALA A 220 8.07 -4.36 29.10
C ALA A 220 8.39 -5.86 29.19
N ASP A 221 8.17 -6.48 30.35
CA ASP A 221 8.37 -7.91 30.55
C ASP A 221 7.40 -8.75 29.70
N GLU A 222 6.14 -8.33 29.60
CA GLU A 222 5.13 -9.00 28.78
C GLU A 222 5.47 -8.93 27.29
N ILE A 223 5.88 -7.76 26.80
CA ILE A 223 6.37 -7.59 25.41
C ILE A 223 7.58 -8.48 25.16
N LEU A 224 8.52 -8.57 26.11
CA LEU A 224 9.71 -9.40 25.96
C LEU A 224 9.37 -10.89 25.89
N GLN A 225 8.42 -11.36 26.71
CA GLN A 225 7.91 -12.73 26.63
C GLN A 225 7.29 -13.00 25.26
N TYR A 226 6.49 -12.08 24.74
CA TYR A 226 5.90 -12.18 23.40
C TYR A 226 6.96 -12.19 22.28
N ILE A 227 8.00 -11.36 22.36
CA ILE A 227 9.11 -11.37 21.38
C ILE A 227 9.78 -12.75 21.34
N GLN A 228 9.95 -13.38 22.51
CA GLN A 228 10.55 -14.70 22.67
C GLN A 228 9.61 -15.85 22.27
N MET A 229 8.31 -15.61 22.08
CA MET A 229 7.37 -16.63 21.61
C MET A 229 7.53 -16.86 20.09
N PRO A 230 7.96 -18.07 19.67
CA PRO A 230 8.20 -18.36 18.26
C PRO A 230 6.91 -18.44 17.44
N ASP A 231 5.81 -18.90 18.06
CA ASP A 231 4.51 -19.13 17.46
C ASP A 231 3.50 -18.01 17.73
N LEU A 232 3.93 -16.86 18.27
CA LEU A 232 3.06 -15.74 18.60
C LEU A 232 2.18 -15.30 17.42
N ASN A 233 2.74 -15.28 16.21
CA ASN A 233 2.03 -14.99 14.96
C ASN A 233 0.78 -15.87 14.75
N ARG A 234 0.76 -17.10 15.29
CA ARG A 234 -0.35 -18.05 15.16
C ARG A 234 -1.38 -17.93 16.31
N LYS A 235 -0.99 -17.32 17.43
CA LYS A 235 -1.81 -17.17 18.63
C LYS A 235 -2.56 -15.84 18.72
N ILE A 236 -2.29 -14.91 17.81
CA ILE A 236 -2.95 -13.60 17.78
C ILE A 236 -4.00 -13.54 16.67
N ASP A 237 -5.14 -12.92 16.95
CA ASP A 237 -6.17 -12.62 15.96
C ASP A 237 -5.68 -11.63 14.89
N ILE A 238 -5.70 -12.05 13.62
CA ILE A 238 -5.16 -11.29 12.48
C ILE A 238 -5.95 -9.99 12.22
N ARG A 239 -7.28 -9.99 12.40
CA ARG A 239 -8.10 -8.78 12.18
C ARG A 239 -7.75 -7.69 13.20
N ASN A 240 -7.67 -8.07 14.47
CA ASN A 240 -7.33 -7.14 15.54
C ASN A 240 -5.88 -6.66 15.42
N THR A 241 -4.95 -7.56 15.07
CA THR A 241 -3.55 -7.21 14.80
C THR A 241 -3.43 -6.16 13.70
N MET A 242 -4.08 -6.37 12.55
CA MET A 242 -4.05 -5.39 11.44
C MET A 242 -4.64 -4.04 11.83
N LYS A 243 -5.74 -4.04 12.61
CA LYS A 243 -6.30 -2.80 13.15
C LYS A 243 -5.30 -2.06 14.05
N TYR A 244 -4.64 -2.76 14.97
CA TYR A 244 -3.66 -2.13 15.86
C TYR A 244 -2.38 -1.71 15.14
N LEU A 245 -1.94 -2.44 14.10
CA LEU A 245 -0.84 -2.02 13.22
C LEU A 245 -1.18 -0.73 12.46
N GLN A 246 -2.42 -0.59 11.99
CA GLN A 246 -2.89 0.66 11.39
C GLN A 246 -2.90 1.80 12.43
N GLU A 247 -3.41 1.55 13.65
CA GLU A 247 -3.36 2.53 14.75
C GLU A 247 -1.90 2.97 15.03
N ILE A 248 -0.96 2.03 15.14
CA ILE A 248 0.46 2.34 15.35
C ILE A 248 0.99 3.17 14.18
N ARG A 249 0.72 2.77 12.94
CA ARG A 249 1.17 3.49 11.73
C ARG A 249 0.66 4.94 11.69
N MET A 250 -0.60 5.17 12.06
CA MET A 250 -1.20 6.50 12.06
C MET A 250 -0.64 7.41 13.16
N ASN A 251 -0.10 6.83 14.23
CA ASN A 251 0.48 7.55 15.36
C ASN A 251 2.01 7.61 15.33
N LEU A 252 2.66 6.90 14.40
CA LEU A 252 4.10 7.02 14.21
C LEU A 252 4.43 8.39 13.64
N PRO A 253 5.42 9.11 14.20
CA PRO A 253 5.85 10.37 13.64
C PRO A 253 6.34 10.17 12.21
N GLU A 254 5.93 11.03 11.28
CA GLU A 254 6.37 10.96 9.89
C GLU A 254 7.90 10.88 9.84
N ALA A 255 8.42 9.87 9.14
CA ALA A 255 9.85 9.76 8.89
C ALA A 255 10.31 11.09 8.29
N LYS A 256 11.28 11.77 8.94
CA LYS A 256 11.81 13.06 8.49
C LYS A 256 12.31 12.95 7.05
N GLN A 257 11.45 13.16 6.06
CA GLN A 257 11.84 13.16 4.66
C GLN A 257 12.68 14.42 4.43
N ILE A 258 13.96 14.18 4.16
CA ILE A 258 14.92 15.19 3.74
C ILE A 258 14.65 15.42 2.25
N SER A 259 13.95 16.50 1.90
CA SER A 259 13.75 16.91 0.51
C SER A 259 14.90 17.80 0.02
N PRO A 260 15.23 17.81 -1.29
CA PRO A 260 16.20 18.74 -1.87
C PRO A 260 15.92 20.21 -1.51
N SER A 261 14.64 20.60 -1.48
CA SER A 261 14.20 21.95 -1.10
C SER A 261 14.57 22.31 0.33
N LYS A 262 14.42 21.39 1.30
CA LYS A 262 14.84 21.61 2.69
C LYS A 262 16.35 21.76 2.81
N ILE A 263 17.12 21.00 2.02
CA ILE A 263 18.58 21.09 2.01
C ILE A 263 19.03 22.44 1.46
N LEU A 264 18.45 22.91 0.35
CA LEU A 264 18.75 24.23 -0.22
C LEU A 264 18.39 25.35 0.76
N SER A 265 17.26 25.25 1.45
CA SER A 265 16.88 26.22 2.48
C SER A 265 17.89 26.26 3.63
N LYS A 266 18.33 25.10 4.13
CA LYS A 266 19.38 25.03 5.15
C LYS A 266 20.72 25.58 4.65
N MET A 267 21.12 25.22 3.43
CA MET A 267 22.35 25.73 2.82
C MET A 267 22.29 27.25 2.65
N LYS A 268 21.12 27.81 2.27
CA LYS A 268 20.90 29.25 2.17
C LYS A 268 21.06 29.95 3.51
N VAL A 269 20.49 29.38 4.59
CA VAL A 269 20.68 29.89 5.95
C VAL A 269 22.17 29.87 6.34
N LEU A 270 22.87 28.77 6.06
CA LEU A 270 24.29 28.62 6.35
C LEU A 270 25.15 29.62 5.55
N THR A 271 24.83 29.79 4.27
CA THR A 271 25.48 30.74 3.35
C THR A 271 25.26 32.17 3.80
N ASN A 272 24.06 32.52 4.26
CA ASN A 272 23.77 33.85 4.80
C ASN A 272 24.52 34.14 6.11
N LYS A 273 24.75 33.11 6.94
CA LYS A 273 25.42 33.26 8.24
C LYS A 273 26.93 33.47 8.10
N ILE A 274 27.57 32.82 7.13
CA ILE A 274 29.04 32.67 7.09
C ILE A 274 29.64 33.24 5.80
N GLY A 275 28.83 33.36 4.75
CA GLY A 275 29.26 33.76 3.42
C GLY A 275 29.71 32.58 2.56
N LYS A 276 29.69 32.80 1.24
CA LYS A 276 30.00 31.78 0.23
C LYS A 276 31.49 31.38 0.23
N GLU A 277 32.39 32.36 0.32
CA GLU A 277 33.84 32.13 0.20
C GLU A 277 34.44 31.26 1.33
N PRO A 278 34.03 31.40 2.61
CA PRO A 278 34.49 30.48 3.65
C PRO A 278 33.98 29.04 3.44
N LEU A 279 32.72 28.85 3.06
CA LEU A 279 32.16 27.52 2.79
C LEU A 279 32.92 26.80 1.67
N LEU A 280 33.29 27.51 0.60
CA LEU A 280 34.09 26.96 -0.50
C LEU A 280 35.52 26.62 -0.08
N ARG A 281 36.11 27.39 0.85
CA ARG A 281 37.43 27.07 1.42
C ARG A 281 37.39 25.81 2.28
N MET A 282 36.33 25.59 3.05
CA MET A 282 36.17 24.42 3.92
C MET A 282 36.12 23.09 3.16
N VAL A 283 35.68 23.12 1.90
CA VAL A 283 35.60 21.93 1.03
C VAL A 283 36.74 21.84 0.01
N LYS A 284 37.76 22.69 0.08
CA LYS A 284 38.83 22.76 -0.94
C LYS A 284 39.57 21.43 -1.14
N GLN A 285 39.76 20.66 -0.06
CA GLN A 285 40.44 19.35 -0.09
C GLN A 285 39.48 18.17 -0.34
N GLU A 286 38.17 18.40 -0.42
CA GLU A 286 37.18 17.35 -0.61
C GLU A 286 37.10 16.86 -2.06
N ARG A 287 36.41 15.74 -2.28
CA ARG A 287 36.16 15.17 -3.62
C ARG A 287 35.38 16.15 -4.51
N SER A 288 35.56 16.05 -5.84
CA SER A 288 34.90 16.92 -6.83
C SER A 288 33.39 17.03 -6.62
N ILE A 289 32.72 15.90 -6.38
CA ILE A 289 31.27 15.83 -6.16
C ILE A 289 30.81 16.71 -4.98
N VAL A 290 31.56 16.72 -3.86
CA VAL A 290 31.24 17.53 -2.67
C VAL A 290 31.46 19.02 -2.98
N LYS A 291 32.54 19.34 -3.69
CA LYS A 291 32.85 20.71 -4.11
C LYS A 291 31.77 21.27 -5.05
N ASP A 292 31.35 20.47 -6.02
CA ASP A 292 30.31 20.84 -6.97
C ASP A 292 28.95 21.02 -6.29
N PHE A 293 28.61 20.13 -5.35
CA PHE A 293 27.41 20.28 -4.53
C PHE A 293 27.42 21.59 -3.75
N VAL A 294 28.46 21.89 -2.96
CA VAL A 294 28.50 23.12 -2.16
C VAL A 294 28.48 24.37 -3.05
N LYS A 295 29.17 24.34 -4.19
CA LYS A 295 29.17 25.44 -5.15
C LYS A 295 27.79 25.70 -5.75
N LYS A 296 27.06 24.65 -6.15
CA LYS A 296 25.70 24.75 -6.71
C LYS A 296 24.66 25.09 -5.64
N ALA A 297 24.74 24.48 -4.47
CA ALA A 297 23.78 24.68 -3.40
C ALA A 297 23.87 26.09 -2.78
N THR A 298 25.06 26.71 -2.75
CA THR A 298 25.23 28.10 -2.28
C THR A 298 24.63 29.15 -3.22
N ILE A 299 24.41 28.80 -4.50
CA ILE A 299 23.74 29.67 -5.50
C ILE A 299 22.28 29.27 -5.74
N GLY A 300 21.78 28.26 -5.04
CA GLY A 300 20.39 27.80 -5.16
C GLY A 300 20.10 26.95 -6.40
N GLU A 301 21.14 26.42 -7.06
CA GLU A 301 21.00 25.55 -8.22
C GLU A 301 20.64 24.11 -7.84
N CYS A 302 20.22 23.33 -8.85
CA CYS A 302 19.83 21.94 -8.71
C CYS A 302 20.96 21.08 -8.12
N ILE A 303 20.58 20.14 -7.24
CA ILE A 303 21.49 19.25 -6.52
C ILE A 303 21.52 17.90 -7.23
N ASP A 304 22.64 17.57 -7.87
CA ASP A 304 22.84 16.30 -8.58
C ASP A 304 23.32 15.16 -7.64
N ILE A 305 22.90 15.18 -6.37
CA ILE A 305 23.22 14.13 -5.39
C ILE A 305 22.00 13.78 -4.52
N SER A 306 21.97 12.55 -4.00
CA SER A 306 20.87 12.09 -3.14
C SER A 306 20.68 13.02 -1.92
N PRO A 307 19.43 13.36 -1.53
CA PRO A 307 19.16 14.21 -0.37
C PRO A 307 19.79 13.73 0.94
N LYS A 308 19.93 12.42 1.13
CA LYS A 308 20.60 11.86 2.31
C LYS A 308 22.08 12.25 2.36
N VAL A 309 22.78 12.09 1.23
CA VAL A 309 24.21 12.43 1.09
C VAL A 309 24.41 13.93 1.24
N ALA A 310 23.55 14.74 0.61
CA ALA A 310 23.60 16.19 0.73
C ALA A 310 23.37 16.69 2.17
N ASN A 311 22.49 16.04 2.93
CA ASN A 311 22.29 16.38 4.35
C ASN A 311 23.48 15.98 5.23
N ILE A 312 24.16 14.87 4.96
CA ILE A 312 25.39 14.50 5.67
C ILE A 312 26.49 15.55 5.43
N ILE A 313 26.67 15.99 4.17
CA ILE A 313 27.63 17.05 3.84
C ILE A 313 27.27 18.34 4.58
N LEU A 314 25.99 18.69 4.62
CA LEU A 314 25.51 19.89 5.31
C LEU A 314 25.74 19.83 6.83
N GLN A 315 25.48 18.68 7.46
CA GLN A 315 25.79 18.45 8.88
C GLN A 315 27.29 18.58 9.16
N HIS A 316 28.14 17.99 8.32
CA HIS A 316 29.59 18.12 8.46
C HIS A 316 30.09 19.55 8.31
N LEU A 317 29.47 20.33 7.42
CA LEU A 317 29.74 21.76 7.32
C LEU A 317 29.33 22.47 8.60
N GLU A 318 28.10 22.27 9.08
CA GLU A 318 27.58 22.86 10.33
C GLU A 318 28.46 22.52 11.54
N GLU A 319 28.95 21.29 11.64
CA GLU A 319 29.86 20.84 12.70
C GLU A 319 31.24 21.52 12.62
N LYS A 320 31.79 21.71 11.43
CA LYS A 320 33.07 22.44 11.25
C LYS A 320 32.96 23.95 11.51
N ILE A 321 31.75 24.46 11.65
CA ILE A 321 31.46 25.88 11.89
C ILE A 321 31.26 26.16 13.39
N LEU A 322 30.78 25.17 14.15
CA LEU A 322 30.67 25.19 15.61
C LEU A 322 32.06 25.08 16.26
#